data_AF-A0A7Y8F0P2-F1
#
_entry.id   AF-A0A7Y8F0P2-F1
#
_cell.length_a   1.000
_cell.length_b   1.000
_cell.length_c   1.000
_cell.angle_alpha   90.00
_cell.angle_beta   90.00
_cell.angle_gamma   90.00
#
_symmetry.space_group_name_H-M   'P 1'
#
loop_
_entity.id
_entity.type
_entity.pdbx_description
1 polymer ?
#
loop_
_entity_poly.entity_id
_entity_poly.type
_entity_poly.pdbx_seq_one_letter_code
_entity_poly.pdbx_strand_id
1 'polypeptide(L)'
;LLYVLTKLQLDRRLIACVMTFGLITPYMFLPVGFGNIFLNQILLANVAKSGVDISQVNVTHAMGLPALGMVVGLLVAVFVSYRKKRVYDLEKIERVEQVAVQYNPLTLLVAGLAIASAFIIQLWLDSMIIGALAGFLIFSVSGIVRWRETDDLFTEGMKMMAMIGFIMIASSGFAEVLKATGDVRSLVEASAAFIGHSRGVGALLMLLVGLLVTMGIGSSFSTVPILAAIFVPLCVQLGFSPLAIVCIVGTAGALGDAGSPASDSTLGPTSGLNIDGQHHHIWDTVVPTFLHYNIPLLAFGWLAAMTL
;
A
#
# COMPACT_ATOMS: atom_id res chain seq x y z
N LEU A 1 10.09 -17.37 -13.64
CA LEU A 1 10.83 -16.27 -12.96
C LEU A 1 11.59 -16.76 -11.73
N LEU A 2 10.99 -17.61 -10.90
CA LEU A 2 11.59 -18.10 -9.67
C LEU A 2 12.90 -18.89 -9.93
N TYR A 3 12.95 -19.71 -10.99
CA TYR A 3 14.17 -20.37 -11.43
C TYR A 3 15.31 -19.38 -11.72
N VAL A 4 15.03 -18.27 -12.41
CA VAL A 4 16.04 -17.24 -12.71
C VAL A 4 16.55 -16.58 -11.44
N LEU A 5 15.66 -16.21 -10.52
CA LEU A 5 16.03 -15.62 -9.22
C LEU A 5 16.93 -16.57 -8.42
N THR A 6 16.61 -17.86 -8.40
CA THR A 6 17.41 -18.88 -7.73
C THR A 6 18.75 -19.11 -8.41
N LYS A 7 18.81 -19.15 -9.74
CA LYS A 7 20.07 -19.29 -10.50
C LYS A 7 21.02 -18.11 -10.28
N LEU A 8 20.46 -16.91 -10.09
CA LEU A 8 21.20 -15.71 -9.70
C LEU A 8 21.52 -15.64 -8.19
N GLN A 9 21.03 -16.60 -7.41
CA GLN A 9 21.19 -16.70 -5.95
C GLN A 9 20.69 -15.44 -5.21
N LEU A 10 19.61 -14.85 -5.71
CA LEU A 10 19.00 -13.65 -5.13
C LEU A 10 18.18 -14.02 -3.89
N ASP A 11 18.34 -13.25 -2.81
CA ASP A 11 17.52 -13.44 -1.60
C ASP A 11 16.07 -13.03 -1.89
N ARG A 12 15.13 -13.97 -1.78
CA ARG A 12 13.70 -13.72 -2.00
C ARG A 12 13.11 -12.70 -1.01
N ARG A 13 13.74 -12.48 0.15
CA ARG A 13 13.39 -11.38 1.07
C ARG A 13 13.59 -10.02 0.42
N LEU A 14 14.65 -9.87 -0.38
CA LEU A 14 14.87 -8.66 -1.17
C LEU A 14 13.75 -8.45 -2.17
N ILE A 15 13.36 -9.51 -2.87
CA ILE A 15 12.30 -9.44 -3.88
C ILE A 15 10.96 -9.11 -3.23
N ALA A 16 10.66 -9.68 -2.06
CA ALA A 16 9.50 -9.31 -1.26
C ALA A 16 9.54 -7.80 -0.93
N CYS A 17 10.66 -7.28 -0.43
CA CYS A 17 10.82 -5.84 -0.19
C CYS A 17 10.58 -5.01 -1.47
N VAL A 18 11.20 -5.36 -2.60
CA VAL A 18 11.05 -4.62 -3.87
C VAL A 18 9.60 -4.62 -4.34
N MET A 19 8.91 -5.77 -4.29
CA MET A 19 7.50 -5.88 -4.67
C MET A 19 6.62 -5.03 -3.75
N THR A 20 6.80 -5.13 -2.43
CA THR A 20 6.04 -4.33 -1.47
C THR A 20 6.27 -2.83 -1.67
N PHE A 21 7.51 -2.39 -1.93
CA PHE A 21 7.79 -0.99 -2.27
C PHE A 21 7.07 -0.55 -3.54
N GLY A 22 7.13 -1.37 -4.60
CA GLY A 22 6.50 -1.10 -5.88
C GLY A 22 4.96 -1.12 -5.83
N LEU A 23 4.37 -1.74 -4.80
CA LEU A 23 2.93 -1.70 -4.56
C LEU A 23 2.53 -0.48 -3.71
N ILE A 24 3.21 -0.25 -2.59
CA ILE A 24 2.78 0.73 -1.59
C ILE A 24 3.18 2.16 -1.97
N THR A 25 4.46 2.35 -2.33
CA THR A 25 5.02 3.69 -2.53
C THR A 25 4.31 4.46 -3.65
N PRO A 26 3.94 3.83 -4.78
CA PRO A 26 3.20 4.54 -5.83
C PRO A 26 1.84 5.06 -5.37
N TYR A 27 1.03 4.26 -4.67
CA TYR A 27 -0.30 4.74 -4.27
C TYR A 27 -0.22 5.79 -3.15
N MET A 28 0.79 5.72 -2.27
CA MET A 28 0.91 6.68 -1.16
C MET A 28 1.51 8.03 -1.58
N PHE A 29 2.08 8.14 -2.79
CA PHE A 29 2.81 9.35 -3.21
C PHE A 29 2.39 9.89 -4.58
N LEU A 30 2.07 9.04 -5.55
CA LEU A 30 1.73 9.47 -6.91
C LEU A 30 0.20 9.59 -7.04
N PRO A 31 -0.37 10.78 -7.28
CA PRO A 31 -1.82 10.98 -7.35
C PRO A 31 -2.40 10.53 -8.71
N VAL A 32 -2.08 9.30 -9.13
CA VAL A 32 -2.54 8.68 -10.38
C VAL A 32 -3.06 7.27 -10.08
N GLY A 33 -4.11 6.84 -10.80
CA GLY A 33 -4.71 5.51 -10.61
C GLY A 33 -5.13 5.25 -9.15
N PHE A 34 -4.66 4.15 -8.56
CA PHE A 34 -4.90 3.83 -7.15
C PHE A 34 -4.41 4.89 -6.17
N GLY A 35 -3.33 5.61 -6.51
CA GLY A 35 -2.86 6.69 -5.66
C GLY A 35 -3.78 7.91 -5.67
N ASN A 36 -4.46 8.20 -6.79
CA ASN A 36 -5.51 9.21 -6.81
C ASN A 36 -6.68 8.82 -5.89
N ILE A 37 -7.07 7.53 -5.91
CA ILE A 37 -8.12 7.02 -5.01
C ILE A 37 -7.69 7.15 -3.55
N PHE A 38 -6.50 6.64 -3.21
CA PHE A 38 -6.01 6.66 -1.83
C PHE A 38 -5.81 8.10 -1.32
N LEU A 39 -5.10 8.94 -2.05
CA LEU A 39 -4.71 10.29 -1.60
C LEU A 39 -5.89 11.27 -1.63
N ASN A 40 -6.65 11.31 -2.73
CA ASN A 40 -7.67 12.34 -2.90
C ASN A 40 -9.06 11.86 -2.46
N GLN A 41 -9.46 10.66 -2.87
CA GLN A 41 -10.83 10.17 -2.62
C GLN A 41 -11.03 9.56 -1.23
N ILE A 42 -9.96 9.04 -0.61
CA ILE A 42 -10.02 8.42 0.71
C ILE A 42 -9.39 9.33 1.75
N LEU A 43 -8.09 9.63 1.63
CA LEU A 43 -7.36 10.38 2.66
C LEU A 43 -7.89 11.80 2.80
N LEU A 44 -7.81 12.63 1.75
CA LEU A 44 -8.31 14.00 1.83
C LEU A 44 -9.79 14.07 2.12
N ALA A 45 -10.60 13.23 1.49
CA ALA A 45 -12.05 13.23 1.70
C ALA A 45 -12.42 12.93 3.17
N ASN A 46 -11.75 11.97 3.82
CA ASN A 46 -12.03 11.65 5.22
C ASN A 46 -11.48 12.70 6.20
N VAL A 47 -10.36 13.35 5.86
CA VAL A 47 -9.84 14.50 6.62
C VAL A 47 -10.80 15.68 6.53
N ALA A 48 -11.30 16.00 5.34
CA ALA A 48 -12.29 17.05 5.12
C ALA A 48 -13.61 16.77 5.86
N LYS A 49 -14.12 15.53 5.76
CA LYS A 49 -15.30 15.07 6.51
C LYS A 49 -15.14 15.15 8.03
N SER A 50 -13.91 15.20 8.52
CA SER A 50 -13.60 15.30 9.95
C SER A 50 -13.34 16.73 10.41
N GLY A 51 -13.60 17.73 9.54
CA GLY A 51 -13.68 19.14 9.91
C GLY A 51 -12.45 20.00 9.57
N VAL A 52 -11.52 19.49 8.76
CA VAL A 52 -10.31 20.23 8.33
C VAL A 52 -10.49 20.76 6.92
N ASP A 53 -10.18 22.04 6.69
CA ASP A 53 -10.15 22.61 5.34
C ASP A 53 -8.94 22.09 4.56
N ILE A 54 -9.21 21.42 3.43
CA ILE A 54 -8.21 20.80 2.56
C ILE A 54 -7.94 21.60 1.27
N SER A 55 -8.58 22.77 1.09
CA SER A 55 -8.61 23.50 -0.19
C SER A 55 -7.22 23.91 -0.70
N GLN A 56 -6.25 24.09 0.19
CA GLN A 56 -4.86 24.47 -0.13
C GLN A 56 -3.85 23.36 0.20
N VAL A 57 -4.32 22.14 0.50
CA VAL A 57 -3.44 21.04 0.92
C VAL A 57 -2.92 20.29 -0.31
N ASN A 58 -1.60 20.35 -0.51
CA ASN A 58 -0.92 19.49 -1.47
C ASN A 58 -0.57 18.14 -0.81
N VAL A 59 -1.31 17.08 -1.15
CA VAL A 59 -1.12 15.74 -0.56
C VAL A 59 0.23 15.14 -0.90
N THR A 60 0.71 15.35 -2.12
CA THR A 60 2.04 14.87 -2.55
C THR A 60 3.13 15.50 -1.70
N HIS A 61 2.99 16.78 -1.34
CA HIS A 61 3.89 17.44 -0.42
C HIS A 61 3.79 16.87 1.01
N ALA A 62 2.56 16.64 1.51
CA ALA A 62 2.34 16.03 2.83
C ALA A 62 3.00 14.64 2.95
N MET A 63 2.88 13.83 1.90
CA MET A 63 3.37 12.44 1.87
C MET A 63 4.81 12.30 1.37
N GLY A 64 5.48 13.40 0.98
CA GLY A 64 6.82 13.36 0.39
C GLY A 64 7.90 12.85 1.33
N LEU A 65 7.92 13.35 2.57
CA LEU A 65 8.84 12.85 3.61
C LEU A 65 8.56 11.38 3.99
N PRO A 66 7.30 10.97 4.26
CA PRO A 66 6.96 9.55 4.45
C PRO A 66 7.41 8.65 3.28
N ALA A 67 7.18 9.07 2.03
CA ALA A 67 7.60 8.34 0.84
C ALA A 67 9.13 8.24 0.73
N LEU A 68 9.87 9.28 1.14
CA LEU A 68 11.32 9.24 1.21
C LEU A 68 11.81 8.21 2.24
N GLY A 69 11.09 8.05 3.36
CA GLY A 69 11.31 6.96 4.31
C GLY A 69 11.23 5.58 3.65
N MET A 70 10.24 5.34 2.79
CA MET A 70 10.12 4.10 2.01
C MET A 70 11.30 3.88 1.07
N VAL A 71 11.78 4.93 0.41
CA VAL A 71 12.95 4.88 -0.48
C VAL A 71 14.21 4.52 0.31
N VAL A 72 14.45 5.19 1.45
CA VAL A 72 15.58 4.86 2.34
C VAL A 72 15.49 3.41 2.80
N GLY A 73 14.29 2.96 3.17
CA GLY A 73 14.00 1.57 3.50
C GLY A 73 14.40 0.56 2.43
N LEU A 74 14.00 0.83 1.19
CA LEU A 74 14.35 0.02 0.02
C LEU A 74 15.88 0.00 -0.19
N LEU A 75 16.54 1.15 -0.11
CA LEU A 75 18.00 1.24 -0.27
C LEU A 75 18.73 0.41 0.79
N VAL A 76 18.28 0.45 2.05
CA VAL A 76 18.83 -0.38 3.12
C VAL A 76 18.59 -1.87 2.85
N ALA A 77 17.40 -2.25 2.38
CA ALA A 77 17.08 -3.63 2.03
C ALA A 77 18.00 -4.17 0.92
N VAL A 78 18.18 -3.39 -0.16
CA VAL A 78 18.97 -3.73 -1.34
C VAL A 78 20.46 -3.76 -1.05
N PHE A 79 21.00 -2.68 -0.46
CA PHE A 79 22.45 -2.48 -0.36
C PHE A 79 23.07 -3.00 0.93
N VAL A 80 22.27 -3.23 1.98
CA VAL A 80 22.76 -3.62 3.31
C VAL A 80 22.23 -5.00 3.71
N SER A 81 20.91 -5.13 3.92
CA SER A 81 20.34 -6.30 4.61
C SER A 81 20.34 -7.57 3.77
N TYR A 82 19.92 -7.48 2.50
CA TYR A 82 19.70 -8.65 1.64
C TYR A 82 20.63 -8.70 0.43
N ARG A 83 21.79 -8.03 0.51
CA ARG A 83 22.81 -8.03 -0.54
C ARG A 83 23.52 -9.38 -0.72
N LYS A 84 23.47 -10.24 0.30
CA LYS A 84 24.19 -11.52 0.31
C LYS A 84 23.43 -12.55 -0.53
N LYS A 85 24.19 -13.39 -1.21
CA LYS A 85 23.64 -14.52 -1.97
C LYS A 85 22.92 -15.49 -1.03
N ARG A 86 21.76 -16.01 -1.46
CA ARG A 86 21.03 -17.06 -0.77
C ARG A 86 20.83 -18.23 -1.73
N VAL A 87 21.16 -19.43 -1.28
CA VAL A 87 21.05 -20.65 -2.08
C VAL A 87 19.72 -21.32 -1.78
N TYR A 88 19.01 -21.72 -2.83
CA TYR A 88 17.78 -22.48 -2.76
C TYR A 88 17.97 -23.81 -3.47
N ASP A 89 17.15 -24.79 -3.11
CA ASP A 89 17.09 -26.09 -3.76
C ASP A 89 16.47 -25.94 -5.16
N LEU A 90 17.30 -26.14 -6.19
CA LEU A 90 16.90 -26.04 -7.60
C LEU A 90 15.99 -27.19 -8.01
N GLU A 91 16.17 -28.39 -7.44
CA GLU A 91 15.38 -29.57 -7.81
C GLU A 91 13.90 -29.39 -7.42
N LYS A 92 13.65 -28.71 -6.31
CA LYS A 92 12.28 -28.35 -5.88
C LYS A 92 11.61 -27.37 -6.84
N ILE A 93 12.37 -26.48 -7.48
CA ILE A 93 11.83 -25.49 -8.42
C ILE A 93 11.54 -26.15 -9.76
N GLU A 94 12.44 -26.99 -10.26
CA GLU A 94 12.27 -27.69 -11.54
C GLU A 94 11.04 -28.62 -11.55
N ARG A 95 10.65 -29.15 -10.38
CA ARG A 95 9.41 -29.94 -10.23
C ARG A 95 8.13 -29.09 -10.36
N VAL A 96 8.21 -27.79 -10.03
CA VAL A 96 7.05 -26.88 -10.02
C VAL A 96 6.98 -26.03 -11.29
N GLU A 97 8.13 -25.62 -11.85
CA GLU A 97 8.24 -24.77 -13.04
C GLU A 97 8.34 -25.63 -14.32
N GLN A 98 7.25 -26.33 -14.70
CA GLN A 98 7.22 -27.21 -15.90
C GLN A 98 6.89 -26.52 -17.23
N VAL A 99 6.83 -25.18 -17.30
CA VAL A 99 6.50 -24.50 -18.56
C VAL A 99 7.67 -23.67 -19.05
N ALA A 100 8.46 -24.27 -19.96
CA ALA A 100 9.36 -23.52 -20.82
C ALA A 100 8.51 -22.69 -21.80
N VAL A 101 7.98 -21.55 -21.35
CA VAL A 101 7.29 -20.61 -22.22
C VAL A 101 8.32 -20.01 -23.16
N GLN A 102 8.24 -20.32 -24.45
CA GLN A 102 9.04 -19.63 -25.45
C GLN A 102 8.49 -18.21 -25.62
N TYR A 103 9.31 -17.22 -25.26
CA TYR A 103 8.97 -15.81 -25.44
C TYR A 103 9.09 -15.45 -26.92
N ASN A 104 7.97 -15.05 -27.53
CA ASN A 104 7.96 -14.48 -28.87
C ASN A 104 8.16 -12.95 -28.77
N PRO A 105 9.11 -12.35 -29.50
CA PRO A 105 9.30 -10.90 -29.52
C PRO A 105 8.03 -10.11 -29.88
N LEU A 106 7.15 -10.68 -30.71
CA LEU A 106 5.83 -10.09 -31.00
C LEU A 106 4.95 -10.02 -29.74
N THR A 107 4.96 -11.05 -28.90
CA THR A 107 4.19 -11.08 -27.64
C THR A 107 4.69 -10.02 -26.67
N LEU A 108 6.02 -9.84 -26.57
CA LEU A 108 6.61 -8.79 -25.74
C LEU A 108 6.27 -7.39 -26.25
N LEU A 109 6.29 -7.18 -27.57
CA LEU A 109 5.92 -5.90 -28.18
C LEU A 109 4.44 -5.58 -27.94
N VAL A 110 3.54 -6.55 -28.14
CA VAL A 110 2.11 -6.37 -27.88
C VAL A 110 1.85 -6.12 -26.40
N ALA A 111 2.53 -6.83 -25.50
CA ALA A 111 2.42 -6.57 -24.06
C ALA A 111 2.88 -5.14 -23.69
N GLY A 112 4.00 -4.69 -24.26
CA GLY A 112 4.47 -3.31 -24.10
C GLY A 112 3.46 -2.29 -24.62
N LEU A 113 2.89 -2.51 -25.81
CA LEU A 113 1.85 -1.66 -26.38
C LEU A 113 0.57 -1.66 -25.52
N ALA A 114 0.16 -2.81 -24.99
CA ALA A 114 -1.02 -2.94 -24.15
C ALA A 114 -0.85 -2.14 -22.85
N ILE A 115 0.31 -2.28 -22.18
CA ILE A 115 0.64 -1.53 -20.96
C ILE A 115 0.68 -0.02 -21.25
N ALA A 116 1.38 0.40 -22.31
CA ALA A 116 1.47 1.81 -22.68
C ALA A 116 0.10 2.41 -23.01
N SER A 117 -0.71 1.71 -23.81
CA SER A 117 -2.05 2.15 -24.19
C SER A 117 -3.00 2.20 -22.99
N ALA A 118 -2.98 1.18 -22.13
CA ALA A 118 -3.76 1.15 -20.90
C ALA A 118 -3.42 2.35 -20.01
N PHE A 119 -2.12 2.63 -19.83
CA PHE A 119 -1.66 3.75 -19.02
C PHE A 119 -2.05 5.11 -19.62
N ILE A 120 -1.84 5.30 -20.93
CA ILE A 120 -2.20 6.56 -21.62
C ILE A 120 -3.72 6.81 -21.54
N ILE A 121 -4.52 5.79 -21.86
CA ILE A 121 -5.98 5.89 -21.85
C ILE A 121 -6.50 6.12 -20.43
N GLN A 122 -5.93 5.44 -19.44
CA GLN A 122 -6.25 5.67 -18.03
C GLN A 122 -6.03 7.13 -17.63
N LEU A 123 -4.92 7.75 -18.04
CA LEU A 123 -4.60 9.14 -17.72
C LEU A 123 -5.44 10.15 -18.51
N TRP A 124 -5.81 9.84 -19.76
CA TRP A 124 -6.64 10.73 -20.58
C TRP A 124 -8.11 10.73 -20.16
N LEU A 125 -8.63 9.60 -19.70
CA LEU A 125 -10.04 9.43 -19.34
C LEU A 125 -10.28 9.42 -17.83
N ASP A 126 -9.23 9.60 -17.02
CA ASP A 126 -9.25 9.50 -15.55
C ASP A 126 -9.97 8.24 -15.02
N SER A 127 -9.91 7.15 -15.79
CA SER A 127 -10.66 5.92 -15.52
C SER A 127 -9.77 4.69 -15.65
N MET A 128 -9.46 4.09 -14.49
CA MET A 128 -8.74 2.82 -14.43
C MET A 128 -9.48 1.70 -15.13
N ILE A 129 -10.82 1.70 -15.08
CA ILE A 129 -11.64 0.67 -15.71
C ILE A 129 -11.45 0.72 -17.23
N ILE A 130 -11.47 1.91 -17.83
CA ILE A 130 -11.32 2.06 -19.28
C ILE A 130 -9.87 1.76 -19.71
N GLY A 131 -8.87 2.19 -18.94
CA GLY A 131 -7.48 1.84 -19.19
C GLY A 131 -7.24 0.32 -19.15
N ALA A 132 -7.75 -0.35 -18.12
CA ALA A 132 -7.68 -1.81 -17.99
C ALA A 132 -8.42 -2.52 -19.13
N LEU A 133 -9.61 -2.05 -19.51
CA LEU A 133 -10.36 -2.59 -20.64
C LEU A 133 -9.60 -2.42 -21.96
N ALA A 134 -8.94 -1.29 -22.18
CA ALA A 134 -8.15 -1.06 -23.39
C ALA A 134 -6.94 -2.00 -23.47
N GLY A 135 -6.18 -2.14 -22.37
CA GLY A 135 -5.07 -3.10 -22.29
C GLY A 135 -5.56 -4.55 -22.51
N PHE A 136 -6.68 -4.89 -21.90
CA PHE A 136 -7.34 -6.18 -22.08
C PHE A 136 -7.77 -6.41 -23.54
N LEU A 137 -8.41 -5.44 -24.20
CA LEU A 137 -8.82 -5.54 -25.59
C LEU A 137 -7.64 -5.74 -26.52
N ILE A 138 -6.51 -5.05 -26.28
CA ILE A 138 -5.28 -5.24 -27.06
C ILE A 138 -4.78 -6.69 -26.91
N PHE A 139 -4.74 -7.21 -25.69
CA PHE A 139 -4.36 -8.62 -25.45
C PHE A 139 -5.32 -9.62 -26.08
N SER A 140 -6.63 -9.35 -26.02
CA SER A 140 -7.68 -10.22 -26.54
C SER A 140 -7.70 -10.25 -28.07
N VAL A 141 -7.59 -9.09 -28.73
CA VAL A 141 -7.55 -8.97 -30.20
C VAL A 141 -6.24 -9.52 -30.78
N SER A 142 -5.13 -9.40 -30.05
CA SER A 142 -3.84 -9.97 -30.49
C SER A 142 -3.79 -11.50 -30.46
N GLY A 143 -4.81 -12.17 -29.90
CA GLY A 143 -4.88 -13.63 -29.81
C GLY A 143 -3.88 -14.25 -28.82
N ILE A 144 -3.16 -13.43 -28.05
CA ILE A 144 -2.16 -13.87 -27.05
C ILE A 144 -2.85 -14.43 -25.80
N VAL A 145 -4.00 -13.86 -25.41
CA VAL A 145 -4.79 -14.33 -24.27
C VAL A 145 -6.01 -15.09 -24.79
N ARG A 146 -6.21 -16.32 -24.31
CA ARG A 146 -7.36 -17.14 -24.68
C ARG A 146 -8.62 -16.59 -24.03
N TRP A 147 -9.63 -16.29 -24.85
CA TRP A 147 -10.93 -15.74 -24.42
C TRP A 147 -11.61 -16.50 -23.26
N ARG A 148 -11.31 -17.79 -23.07
CA ARG A 148 -11.91 -18.64 -22.03
C ARG A 148 -11.29 -18.45 -20.63
N GLU A 149 -10.09 -17.87 -20.53
CA GLU A 149 -9.43 -17.51 -19.26
C GLU A 149 -9.80 -16.07 -18.82
N THR A 150 -10.42 -15.29 -19.70
CA THR A 150 -10.83 -13.90 -19.46
C THR A 150 -11.95 -13.78 -18.43
N ASP A 151 -12.98 -14.63 -18.53
CA ASP A 151 -14.18 -14.52 -17.67
C ASP A 151 -13.82 -14.73 -16.19
N ASP A 152 -12.88 -15.64 -15.92
CA ASP A 152 -12.39 -15.90 -14.58
C ASP A 152 -11.58 -14.71 -14.03
N LEU A 153 -10.68 -14.12 -14.84
CA LEU A 153 -9.90 -12.94 -14.44
C LEU A 153 -10.78 -11.72 -14.14
N PHE A 154 -11.80 -11.47 -14.98
CA PHE A 154 -12.73 -10.37 -14.76
C PHE A 154 -13.58 -10.61 -13.50
N THR A 155 -14.05 -11.83 -13.29
CA THR A 155 -14.84 -12.23 -12.12
C THR A 155 -14.03 -12.12 -10.82
N GLU A 156 -12.77 -12.55 -10.82
CA GLU A 156 -11.86 -12.40 -9.69
C GLU A 156 -11.57 -10.92 -9.38
N GLY A 157 -11.31 -10.11 -10.41
CA GLY A 157 -11.13 -8.66 -10.25
C GLY A 157 -12.36 -7.98 -9.66
N MET A 158 -13.56 -8.32 -10.13
CA MET A 158 -14.81 -7.81 -9.57
C MET A 158 -15.01 -8.23 -8.11
N LYS A 159 -14.73 -9.50 -7.77
CA LYS A 159 -14.82 -10.00 -6.38
C LYS A 159 -13.89 -9.22 -5.44
N MET A 160 -12.65 -9.00 -5.85
CA MET A 160 -11.67 -8.23 -5.08
C MET A 160 -12.14 -6.79 -4.85
N MET A 161 -12.59 -6.10 -5.92
CA MET A 161 -13.08 -4.73 -5.82
C MET A 161 -14.37 -4.61 -4.99
N ALA A 162 -15.29 -5.58 -5.11
CA ALA A 162 -16.51 -5.62 -4.31
C ALA A 162 -16.21 -5.83 -2.82
N MET A 163 -15.23 -6.68 -2.49
CA MET A 163 -14.78 -6.88 -1.12
C MET A 163 -14.20 -5.59 -0.54
N ILE A 164 -13.30 -4.91 -1.26
CA ILE A 164 -12.74 -3.62 -0.84
C ILE A 164 -13.86 -2.60 -0.62
N GLY A 165 -14.79 -2.48 -1.56
CA GLY A 165 -15.93 -1.57 -1.46
C GLY A 165 -16.81 -1.86 -0.22
N PHE A 166 -17.14 -3.12 0.03
CA PHE A 166 -17.91 -3.54 1.20
C PHE A 166 -17.20 -3.18 2.50
N ILE A 167 -15.90 -3.48 2.61
CA ILE A 167 -15.10 -3.16 3.79
C ILE A 167 -15.02 -1.63 3.97
N MET A 168 -14.85 -0.85 2.91
CA MET A 168 -14.81 0.62 3.00
C MET A 168 -16.15 1.21 3.48
N ILE A 169 -17.28 0.70 3.00
CA ILE A 169 -18.61 1.13 3.44
C ILE A 169 -18.81 0.78 4.92
N ALA A 170 -18.48 -0.44 5.33
CA ALA A 170 -18.57 -0.87 6.73
C ALA A 170 -17.65 -0.03 7.65
N SER A 171 -16.42 0.23 7.23
CA SER A 171 -15.44 1.04 7.97
C SER A 171 -15.90 2.49 8.11
N SER A 172 -16.48 3.05 7.05
CA SER A 172 -17.09 4.39 7.09
C SER A 172 -18.30 4.43 8.02
N GLY A 173 -19.13 3.39 8.01
CA GLY A 173 -20.25 3.25 8.94
C GLY A 173 -19.78 3.18 10.41
N PHE A 174 -18.73 2.41 10.69
CA PHE A 174 -18.11 2.35 12.01
C PHE A 174 -17.55 3.71 12.45
N ALA A 175 -16.87 4.41 11.55
CA ALA A 175 -16.36 5.76 11.79
C ALA A 175 -17.48 6.76 12.12
N GLU A 176 -18.64 6.68 11.46
CA GLU A 176 -19.80 7.53 11.77
C GLU A 176 -20.44 7.17 13.12
N VAL A 177 -20.50 5.88 13.48
CA VAL A 177 -20.94 5.47 14.82
C VAL A 177 -20.02 6.05 15.90
N LEU A 178 -18.70 5.95 15.72
CA LEU A 178 -17.72 6.54 16.65
C LEU A 178 -17.91 8.05 16.84
N LYS A 179 -18.22 8.78 15.75
CA LYS A 179 -18.52 10.22 15.83
C LYS A 179 -19.84 10.48 16.56
N ALA A 180 -20.88 9.69 16.26
CA ALA A 180 -22.22 9.87 16.81
C ALA A 180 -22.32 9.53 18.30
N THR A 181 -21.53 8.56 18.81
CA THR A 181 -21.53 8.23 20.25
C THR A 181 -20.88 9.31 21.10
N GLY A 182 -20.06 10.20 20.51
CA GLY A 182 -19.35 11.23 21.23
C GLY A 182 -18.13 10.73 22.02
N ASP A 183 -17.88 9.42 22.06
CA ASP A 183 -16.75 8.81 22.78
C ASP A 183 -15.41 9.23 22.21
N VAL A 184 -15.35 9.55 20.91
CA VAL A 184 -14.15 10.11 20.28
C VAL A 184 -13.73 11.39 20.98
N ARG A 185 -14.68 12.25 21.38
CA ARG A 185 -14.37 13.50 22.08
C ARG A 185 -13.75 13.22 23.45
N SER A 186 -14.35 12.31 24.22
CA SER A 186 -13.84 11.89 25.53
C SER A 186 -12.44 11.26 25.43
N LEU A 187 -12.23 10.39 24.43
CA LEU A 187 -10.93 9.78 24.15
C LEU A 187 -9.88 10.84 23.80
N VAL A 188 -10.25 11.82 22.97
CA VAL A 188 -9.37 12.91 22.56
C VAL A 188 -9.00 13.78 23.75
N GLU A 189 -9.98 14.20 24.57
CA GLU A 189 -9.74 15.04 25.75
C GLU A 189 -8.85 14.32 26.79
N ALA A 190 -9.13 13.04 27.07
CA ALA A 190 -8.30 12.22 27.97
C ALA A 190 -6.88 11.99 27.42
N SER A 191 -6.76 11.73 26.12
CA SER A 191 -5.46 11.53 25.47
C SER A 191 -4.65 12.82 25.45
N ALA A 192 -5.26 13.96 25.14
CA ALA A 192 -4.59 15.27 25.13
C ALA A 192 -4.07 15.66 26.52
N ALA A 193 -4.85 15.37 27.57
CA ALA A 193 -4.43 15.55 28.96
C ALA A 193 -3.23 14.66 29.32
N PHE A 194 -3.23 13.40 28.89
CA PHE A 194 -2.14 12.45 29.14
C PHE A 194 -0.86 12.78 28.34
N ILE A 195 -1.01 13.24 27.09
CA ILE A 195 0.08 13.62 26.19
C ILE A 195 0.76 14.94 26.62
N GLY A 196 0.10 15.73 27.47
CA GLY A 196 0.68 16.95 28.04
C GLY A 196 0.96 18.03 26.99
N HIS A 197 0.06 18.21 26.02
CA HIS A 197 0.18 19.18 24.90
C HIS A 197 1.45 19.04 24.03
N SER A 198 2.24 17.98 24.20
CA SER A 198 3.43 17.74 23.35
C SER A 198 3.02 17.20 21.99
N ARG A 199 3.11 18.06 20.95
CA ARG A 199 2.85 17.67 19.55
C ARG A 199 3.68 16.44 19.15
N GLY A 200 4.97 16.42 19.50
CA GLY A 200 5.87 15.30 19.16
C GLY A 200 5.42 13.97 19.74
N VAL A 201 5.06 13.94 21.03
CA VAL A 201 4.58 12.71 21.68
C VAL A 201 3.23 12.29 21.11
N GLY A 202 2.33 13.25 20.86
CA GLY A 202 1.03 12.98 20.26
C GLY A 202 1.16 12.36 18.86
N ALA A 203 1.97 12.94 17.98
CA ALA A 203 2.21 12.40 16.64
C ALA A 203 2.78 10.97 16.70
N LEU A 204 3.78 10.73 17.55
CA LEU A 204 4.39 9.40 17.67
C LEU A 204 3.36 8.35 18.16
N LEU A 205 2.59 8.67 19.20
CA LEU A 205 1.56 7.76 19.72
C LEU A 205 0.47 7.49 18.69
N MET A 206 0.02 8.51 17.96
CA MET A 206 -0.95 8.32 16.88
C MET A 206 -0.41 7.41 15.79
N LEU A 207 0.85 7.57 15.38
CA LEU A 207 1.48 6.69 14.39
C LEU A 207 1.64 5.25 14.90
N LEU A 208 1.96 5.05 16.18
CA LEU A 208 2.05 3.72 16.79
C LEU A 208 0.69 3.03 16.91
N VAL A 209 -0.35 3.77 17.32
CA VAL A 209 -1.74 3.27 17.34
C VAL A 209 -2.20 2.96 15.92
N GLY A 210 -1.89 3.85 14.97
CA GLY A 210 -2.14 3.66 13.55
C GLY A 210 -1.52 2.37 13.04
N LEU A 211 -0.23 2.15 13.30
CA LEU A 211 0.46 0.90 12.99
C LEU A 211 -0.26 -0.32 13.55
N LEU A 212 -0.66 -0.31 14.83
CA LEU A 212 -1.31 -1.46 15.45
C LEU A 212 -2.67 -1.77 14.82
N VAL A 213 -3.50 -0.73 14.62
CA VAL A 213 -4.83 -0.86 14.00
C VAL A 213 -4.71 -1.34 12.56
N THR A 214 -3.83 -0.71 11.79
CA THR A 214 -3.66 -1.02 10.37
C THR A 214 -3.00 -2.38 10.15
N MET A 215 -2.09 -2.80 11.03
CA MET A 215 -1.52 -4.14 11.00
C MET A 215 -2.56 -5.22 11.28
N GLY A 216 -3.50 -4.96 12.20
CA GLY A 216 -4.60 -5.88 12.50
C GLY A 216 -5.65 -6.00 11.39
N ILE A 217 -5.96 -4.89 10.71
CA ILE A 217 -6.93 -4.88 9.60
C ILE A 217 -6.30 -5.39 8.30
N GLY A 218 -5.04 -5.07 8.02
CA GLY A 218 -4.31 -5.51 6.83
C GLY A 218 -4.65 -4.75 5.54
N SER A 219 -5.37 -3.62 5.61
CA SER A 219 -5.69 -2.81 4.44
C SER A 219 -5.69 -1.32 4.74
N SER A 220 -4.83 -0.58 4.05
CA SER A 220 -4.73 0.89 4.17
C SER A 220 -6.01 1.61 3.72
N PHE A 221 -6.73 1.04 2.75
CA PHE A 221 -7.93 1.64 2.17
C PHE A 221 -9.11 1.65 3.15
N SER A 222 -9.24 0.61 3.97
CA SER A 222 -10.30 0.49 4.97
C SER A 222 -9.97 1.16 6.30
N THR A 223 -8.69 1.29 6.63
CA THR A 223 -8.26 1.87 7.91
C THR A 223 -8.35 3.38 7.94
N VAL A 224 -8.07 4.06 6.82
CA VAL A 224 -8.03 5.53 6.77
C VAL A 224 -9.33 6.20 7.25
N PRO A 225 -10.55 5.76 6.86
CA PRO A 225 -11.79 6.31 7.41
C PRO A 225 -11.87 6.25 8.94
N ILE A 226 -11.44 5.13 9.53
CA ILE A 226 -11.45 4.91 10.98
C ILE A 226 -10.42 5.83 11.65
N LEU A 227 -9.20 5.86 11.13
CA LEU A 227 -8.12 6.68 11.66
C LEU A 227 -8.45 8.18 11.55
N ALA A 228 -8.99 8.63 10.43
CA ALA A 228 -9.35 10.03 10.23
C ALA A 228 -10.39 10.49 11.26
N ALA A 229 -11.41 9.67 11.56
CA ALA A 229 -12.43 10.01 12.54
C ALA A 229 -11.89 10.22 13.95
N ILE A 230 -10.79 9.53 14.32
CA ILE A 230 -10.19 9.61 15.65
C ILE A 230 -9.03 10.62 15.69
N PHE A 231 -8.13 10.56 14.72
CA PHE A 231 -6.87 11.30 14.73
C PHE A 231 -7.06 12.75 14.31
N VAL A 232 -7.99 13.05 13.39
CA VAL A 232 -8.18 14.44 12.94
C VAL A 232 -8.61 15.34 14.10
N PRO A 233 -9.63 15.01 14.91
CA PRO A 233 -9.99 15.82 16.07
C PRO A 233 -8.84 15.97 17.09
N LEU A 234 -8.08 14.90 17.34
CA LEU A 234 -6.93 14.93 18.24
C LEU A 234 -5.82 15.85 17.71
N CYS A 235 -5.51 15.77 16.43
CA CYS A 235 -4.49 16.62 15.83
C CYS A 235 -4.90 18.10 15.83
N VAL A 236 -6.19 18.40 15.59
CA VAL A 236 -6.73 19.76 15.68
C VAL A 236 -6.59 20.29 17.11
N GLN A 237 -6.91 19.50 18.14
CA GLN A 237 -6.72 19.91 19.53
C GLN A 237 -5.25 20.12 19.90
N LEU A 238 -4.34 19.31 19.37
CA LEU A 238 -2.89 19.49 19.55
C LEU A 238 -2.30 20.65 18.70
N GLY A 239 -3.11 21.27 17.84
CA GLY A 239 -2.74 22.43 17.04
C GLY A 239 -1.85 22.12 15.83
N PHE A 240 -2.00 20.95 15.22
CA PHE A 240 -1.31 20.61 13.97
C PHE A 240 -1.88 21.38 12.77
N SER A 241 -1.03 21.65 11.78
CA SER A 241 -1.46 22.21 10.50
C SER A 241 -2.28 21.19 9.70
N PRO A 242 -3.18 21.62 8.78
CA PRO A 242 -3.90 20.70 7.89
C PRO A 242 -2.96 19.73 7.14
N LEU A 243 -1.78 20.22 6.76
CA LEU A 243 -0.78 19.43 6.04
C LEU A 243 -0.17 18.34 6.94
N ALA A 244 0.16 18.67 8.20
CA ALA A 244 0.62 17.70 9.18
C ALA A 244 -0.46 16.67 9.53
N ILE A 245 -1.73 17.08 9.61
CA ILE A 245 -2.87 16.16 9.84
C ILE A 245 -2.96 15.13 8.72
N VAL A 246 -2.93 15.58 7.47
CA VAL A 246 -2.95 14.69 6.29
C VAL A 246 -1.75 13.75 6.31
N CYS A 247 -0.56 14.25 6.65
CA CYS A 247 0.64 13.43 6.79
C CYS A 247 0.48 12.35 7.87
N ILE A 248 -0.01 12.70 9.07
CA ILE A 248 -0.20 11.74 10.18
C ILE A 248 -1.19 10.65 9.77
N VAL A 249 -2.38 11.03 9.27
CA VAL A 249 -3.43 10.07 8.90
C VAL A 249 -2.99 9.21 7.71
N GLY A 250 -2.38 9.83 6.70
CA GLY A 250 -1.90 9.13 5.50
C GLY A 250 -0.77 8.15 5.82
N THR A 251 0.20 8.57 6.63
CA THR A 251 1.29 7.71 7.09
C THR A 251 0.77 6.57 7.96
N ALA A 252 -0.11 6.88 8.92
CA ALA A 252 -0.75 5.88 9.76
C ALA A 252 -1.53 4.84 8.94
N GLY A 253 -2.25 5.28 7.90
CA GLY A 253 -2.93 4.40 6.96
C GLY A 253 -1.95 3.44 6.25
N ALA A 254 -0.86 3.98 5.69
CA ALA A 254 0.10 3.21 4.89
C ALA A 254 0.96 2.22 5.70
N LEU A 255 1.14 2.42 7.01
CA LEU A 255 1.91 1.53 7.89
C LEU A 255 1.35 0.09 7.93
N GLY A 256 0.05 -0.10 7.71
CA GLY A 256 -0.55 -1.44 7.74
C GLY A 256 -0.16 -2.31 6.57
N ASP A 257 -0.07 -1.72 5.39
CA ASP A 257 0.30 -2.48 4.19
C ASP A 257 1.77 -2.87 4.25
N ALA A 258 2.63 -2.13 4.93
CA ALA A 258 4.06 -2.40 4.93
C ALA A 258 4.48 -3.39 6.03
N GLY A 259 4.01 -4.64 5.96
CA GLY A 259 4.43 -5.70 6.90
C GLY A 259 3.33 -6.21 7.84
N SER A 260 2.05 -6.04 7.50
CA SER A 260 0.98 -6.84 8.11
C SER A 260 0.95 -8.26 7.54
N PRO A 261 0.81 -9.30 8.39
CA PRO A 261 0.58 -10.68 7.93
C PRO A 261 -0.71 -10.87 7.13
N ALA A 262 -1.70 -10.00 7.32
CA ALA A 262 -3.01 -10.10 6.67
C ALA A 262 -3.10 -9.26 5.38
N SER A 263 -2.08 -8.45 5.08
CA SER A 263 -2.17 -7.51 3.95
C SER A 263 -1.87 -8.16 2.61
N ASP A 264 -2.59 -7.73 1.58
CA ASP A 264 -2.40 -8.15 0.20
C ASP A 264 -0.97 -7.89 -0.31
N SER A 265 -0.34 -6.83 0.19
CA SER A 265 1.05 -6.44 -0.07
C SER A 265 2.09 -7.42 0.50
N THR A 266 1.69 -8.33 1.39
CA THR A 266 2.55 -9.41 1.92
C THR A 266 2.06 -10.78 1.44
N LEU A 267 0.75 -11.01 1.37
CA LEU A 267 0.15 -12.26 0.88
C LEU A 267 0.44 -12.48 -0.61
N GLY A 268 0.28 -11.46 -1.45
CA GLY A 268 0.55 -11.52 -2.89
C GLY A 268 2.00 -11.88 -3.21
N PRO A 269 3.00 -11.15 -2.69
CA PRO A 269 4.41 -11.52 -2.84
C PRO A 269 4.73 -12.91 -2.29
N THR A 270 4.14 -13.29 -1.15
CA THR A 270 4.40 -14.59 -0.53
C THR A 270 3.88 -15.75 -1.39
N SER A 271 2.68 -15.64 -1.95
CA SER A 271 2.08 -16.70 -2.76
C SER A 271 2.94 -17.03 -3.99
N GLY A 272 3.52 -16.02 -4.63
CA GLY A 272 4.47 -16.20 -5.74
C GLY A 272 5.85 -16.71 -5.30
N LEU A 273 6.41 -16.15 -4.23
CA LEU A 273 7.76 -16.49 -3.78
C LEU A 273 7.85 -17.85 -3.07
N ASN A 274 6.75 -18.38 -2.55
CA ASN A 274 6.69 -19.64 -1.80
C ASN A 274 6.10 -20.82 -2.60
N ILE A 275 6.03 -20.72 -3.92
CA ILE A 275 5.40 -21.77 -4.74
C ILE A 275 6.13 -23.14 -4.64
N ASP A 276 7.41 -23.13 -4.27
CA ASP A 276 8.28 -24.29 -4.07
C ASP A 276 8.49 -24.64 -2.57
N GLY A 277 7.78 -23.95 -1.66
CA GLY A 277 7.88 -24.15 -0.22
C GLY A 277 9.15 -23.60 0.44
N GLN A 278 9.96 -22.80 -0.27
CA GLN A 278 11.25 -22.30 0.24
C GLN A 278 11.21 -20.84 0.72
N HIS A 279 10.02 -20.26 0.93
CA HIS A 279 9.86 -18.86 1.35
C HIS A 279 8.80 -18.73 2.45
N HIS A 280 9.22 -18.44 3.67
CA HIS A 280 8.30 -18.39 4.80
C HIS A 280 7.56 -17.05 4.87
N HIS A 281 6.23 -17.06 4.88
CA HIS A 281 5.40 -15.85 4.93
C HIS A 281 5.86 -14.83 6.00
N ILE A 282 5.92 -15.25 7.27
CA ILE A 282 6.30 -14.35 8.37
C ILE A 282 7.77 -13.92 8.28
N TRP A 283 8.71 -14.86 8.26
CA TRP A 283 10.13 -14.56 8.38
C TRP A 283 10.79 -14.03 7.11
N ASP A 284 10.27 -14.37 5.94
CA ASP A 284 10.84 -13.98 4.65
C ASP A 284 10.02 -12.89 3.91
N THR A 285 8.78 -12.60 4.31
CA THR A 285 8.01 -11.45 3.78
C THR A 285 7.72 -10.41 4.87
N VAL A 286 6.92 -10.79 5.88
CA VAL A 286 6.34 -9.85 6.86
C VAL A 286 7.43 -9.13 7.66
N VAL A 287 8.35 -9.88 8.27
CA VAL A 287 9.41 -9.31 9.10
C VAL A 287 10.36 -8.41 8.26
N PRO A 288 10.86 -8.85 7.08
CA PRO A 288 11.63 -8.00 6.19
C PRO A 288 10.96 -6.69 5.82
N THR A 289 9.70 -6.72 5.37
CA THR A 289 8.98 -5.53 4.94
C THR A 289 8.65 -4.61 6.11
N PHE A 290 8.27 -5.16 7.26
CA PHE A 290 8.07 -4.39 8.49
C PHE A 290 9.34 -3.63 8.91
N LEU A 291 10.48 -4.31 8.95
CA LEU A 291 11.74 -3.69 9.37
C LEU A 291 12.21 -2.58 8.42
N HIS A 292 12.07 -2.82 7.11
CA HIS A 292 12.58 -1.89 6.11
C HIS A 292 11.59 -0.79 5.74
N TYR A 293 10.30 -0.94 6.02
CA TYR A 293 9.30 0.07 5.66
C TYR A 293 8.63 0.69 6.87
N ASN A 294 8.08 -0.09 7.81
CA ASN A 294 7.39 0.51 8.96
C ASN A 294 8.31 1.34 9.85
N ILE A 295 9.54 0.88 10.09
CA ILE A 295 10.48 1.66 10.93
C ILE A 295 10.85 3.00 10.26
N PRO A 296 11.32 3.04 8.99
CA PRO A 296 11.55 4.32 8.31
C PRO A 296 10.28 5.15 8.16
N LEU A 297 9.14 4.53 7.84
CA LEU A 297 7.88 5.24 7.63
C LEU A 297 7.38 5.90 8.93
N LEU A 298 7.53 5.23 10.08
CA LEU A 298 7.29 5.84 11.41
C LEU A 298 8.21 7.03 11.66
N ALA A 299 9.52 6.86 11.42
CA ALA A 299 10.50 7.91 11.71
C ALA A 299 10.30 9.14 10.81
N PHE A 300 10.14 8.94 9.51
CA PHE A 300 9.94 10.01 8.53
C PHE A 300 8.54 10.62 8.62
N GLY A 301 7.50 9.82 8.91
CA GLY A 301 6.15 10.32 9.16
C GLY A 301 6.09 11.19 10.41
N TRP A 302 6.78 10.79 11.48
CA TRP A 302 6.91 11.60 12.68
C TRP A 302 7.68 12.90 12.42
N LEU A 303 8.81 12.81 11.73
CA LEU A 303 9.60 14.00 11.34
C LEU A 303 8.75 14.96 10.50
N ALA A 304 8.04 14.45 9.49
CA ALA A 304 7.17 15.23 8.63
C ALA A 304 6.07 15.94 9.42
N ALA A 305 5.37 15.21 10.30
CA ALA A 305 4.35 15.77 11.16
C ALA A 305 4.88 16.92 12.05
N MET A 306 6.16 16.89 12.40
CA MET A 306 6.79 17.93 13.23
C MET A 306 7.31 19.14 12.45
N THR A 307 7.55 18.99 11.15
CA THR A 307 8.08 20.07 10.29
C THR A 307 7.02 20.81 9.48
N LEU A 308 5.87 20.18 9.24
CA LEU A 308 4.74 20.69 8.45
C LEU A 308 3.74 21.45 9.33
#